data_AF-A0A397HD76-F1
#
_entry.id   AF-A0A397HD76-F1
#
_cell.length_a   1.000
_cell.length_b   1.000
_cell.length_c   1.000
_cell.angle_alpha   90.00
_cell.angle_beta   90.00
_cell.angle_gamma   90.00
#
_symmetry.space_group_name_H-M   'P 1'
#
loop_
_entity.id
_entity.type
_entity.pdbx_description
1 polymer ?
#
loop_
_entity_poly.entity_id
_entity_poly.type
_entity_poly.pdbx_seq_one_letter_code
_entity_poly.pdbx_strand_id
1 'polypeptide(L)'
;MLRNIVHNNEWKEEKSKLIERTNRILCVLEGIWNNPAFTTSEIRSTQSEGTYVTDIIVPLLRASLENLPNGSIFLSTAERQSMTSKARKSFGSNEERLTHKIPIGKKPDVMVMTKYGEALDGISFVGVACRSTNNQFGIVRIQVAGEDLFLNILVKDASGIPRYFHVDQVEIPFTKNTLWRVEPLIRLLLTLRNIMIVNQSLLIQALEQVNTHPPRNATQSPTVTSPSHK
;
A
#
# COMPACT_ATOMS: atom_id res chain seq x y z
N MET A 1 -6.73 20.16 6.35
CA MET A 1 -5.41 19.68 5.90
C MET A 1 -4.55 19.44 7.13
N LEU A 2 -4.06 18.22 7.34
CA LEU A 2 -3.12 17.90 8.42
C LEU A 2 -1.70 18.24 7.98
N ARG A 3 -0.99 19.07 8.75
CA ARG A 3 0.37 19.57 8.46
C ARG A 3 1.32 19.19 9.59
N ASN A 4 2.62 19.10 9.28
CA ASN A 4 3.72 18.87 10.21
C ASN A 4 3.56 17.61 11.08
N ILE A 5 2.91 16.58 10.53
CA ILE A 5 2.77 15.28 11.20
C ILE A 5 3.87 14.33 10.75
N VAL A 6 4.30 13.47 11.68
CA VAL A 6 5.36 12.47 11.47
C VAL A 6 4.90 11.10 11.95
N HIS A 7 5.57 10.05 11.48
CA HIS A 7 5.39 8.69 11.99
C HIS A 7 5.96 8.61 13.41
N ASN A 8 5.09 8.46 14.41
CA ASN A 8 5.46 8.40 15.84
C ASN A 8 4.63 7.38 16.63
N ASN A 9 4.04 6.40 15.95
CA ASN A 9 3.14 5.39 16.52
C ASN A 9 1.84 5.93 17.15
N GLU A 10 1.50 7.20 16.93
CA GLU A 10 0.22 7.77 17.34
C GLU A 10 -0.78 7.84 16.18
N TRP A 11 -2.07 7.73 16.51
CA TRP A 11 -3.17 7.94 15.57
C TRP A 11 -3.29 9.41 15.18
N LYS A 12 -3.33 9.69 13.87
CA LYS A 12 -3.43 11.06 13.33
C LYS A 12 -4.85 11.58 13.19
N GLU A 13 -5.82 10.71 13.42
CA GLU A 13 -7.24 11.04 13.39
C GLU A 13 -7.86 10.83 14.77
N GLU A 14 -8.91 11.60 15.03
CA GLU A 14 -9.70 11.49 16.24
C GLU A 14 -10.42 10.13 16.32
N LYS A 15 -10.71 9.69 17.54
CA LYS A 15 -11.43 8.43 17.81
C LYS A 15 -12.74 8.31 17.02
N SER A 16 -13.49 9.41 16.87
CA SER A 16 -14.73 9.46 16.10
C SER A 16 -14.53 9.04 14.63
N LYS A 17 -13.45 9.53 13.99
CA LYS A 17 -13.07 9.17 12.62
C LYS A 17 -12.59 7.73 12.51
N LEU A 18 -11.82 7.25 13.48
CA LEU A 18 -11.41 5.85 13.51
C LEU A 18 -12.61 4.90 13.63
N ILE A 19 -13.61 5.25 14.45
CA ILE A 19 -14.87 4.50 14.56
C ILE A 19 -15.65 4.55 13.24
N GLU A 20 -15.76 5.72 12.61
CA GLU A 20 -16.41 5.86 11.30
C GLU A 20 -15.78 4.93 10.25
N ARG A 21 -14.44 4.88 10.19
CA ARG A 21 -13.71 4.00 9.26
C ARG A 21 -13.88 2.54 9.61
N THR A 22 -13.83 2.20 10.90
CA THR A 22 -14.06 0.84 11.40
C THR A 22 -15.43 0.32 10.93
N ASN A 23 -16.48 1.11 11.09
CA ASN A 23 -17.83 0.73 10.67
C ASN A 23 -17.91 0.48 9.16
N ARG A 24 -17.26 1.32 8.34
CA ARG A 24 -17.21 1.12 6.88
C ARG A 24 -16.49 -0.16 6.49
N ILE A 25 -15.38 -0.48 7.15
CA ILE A 25 -14.64 -1.74 6.93
C ILE A 25 -15.52 -2.94 7.30
N LEU A 26 -16.24 -2.87 8.44
CA LEU A 26 -17.17 -3.90 8.86
C LEU A 26 -18.31 -4.12 7.85
N CYS A 27 -18.89 -3.06 7.28
CA CYS A 27 -19.89 -3.19 6.21
C CYS A 27 -19.35 -3.90 4.97
N VAL A 28 -18.09 -3.64 4.59
CA VAL A 28 -17.44 -4.36 3.48
C VAL A 28 -17.22 -5.83 3.83
N LEU A 29 -16.78 -6.12 5.06
CA LEU A 29 -16.61 -7.49 5.53
C LEU A 29 -17.91 -8.27 5.54
N GLU A 30 -19.02 -7.65 5.91
CA GLU A 30 -20.34 -8.28 5.80
C GLU A 30 -20.67 -8.65 4.35
N GLY A 31 -20.35 -7.78 3.39
CA GLY A 31 -20.47 -8.09 1.95
C GLY A 31 -19.60 -9.28 1.53
N ILE A 32 -18.36 -9.34 2.03
CA ILE A 32 -17.43 -10.45 1.77
C ILE A 32 -17.97 -11.78 2.33
N TRP A 33 -18.51 -11.77 3.55
CA TRP A 33 -19.09 -12.96 4.18
C TRP A 33 -20.31 -13.50 3.44
N ASN A 34 -21.03 -12.64 2.74
CA ASN A 34 -22.19 -13.02 1.94
C ASN A 34 -21.82 -13.38 0.49
N ASN A 35 -20.54 -13.32 0.11
CA ASN A 35 -20.10 -13.66 -1.24
C ASN A 35 -19.92 -15.18 -1.41
N PRO A 36 -20.73 -15.84 -2.25
CA PRO A 36 -20.68 -17.29 -2.42
C PRO A 36 -19.33 -17.79 -2.97
N ALA A 37 -18.59 -16.94 -3.69
CA ALA A 37 -17.26 -17.27 -4.22
C ALA A 37 -16.21 -17.47 -3.12
N PHE A 38 -16.49 -17.06 -1.88
CA PHE A 38 -15.55 -17.14 -0.76
C PHE A 38 -16.07 -17.92 0.45
N THR A 39 -17.20 -18.63 0.32
CA THR A 39 -17.86 -19.31 1.44
C THR A 39 -17.07 -20.48 2.03
N THR A 40 -16.44 -21.30 1.18
CA THR A 40 -15.67 -22.48 1.61
C THR A 40 -14.22 -22.39 1.18
N SER A 41 -13.35 -23.15 1.86
CA SER A 41 -11.93 -23.20 1.50
C SER A 41 -11.70 -23.74 0.09
N GLU A 42 -12.47 -24.75 -0.34
CA GLU A 42 -12.34 -25.32 -1.68
C GLU A 42 -12.65 -24.27 -2.74
N ILE A 43 -13.79 -23.57 -2.62
CA ILE A 43 -14.20 -22.56 -3.61
C ILE A 43 -13.20 -21.40 -3.63
N ARG A 44 -12.74 -20.94 -2.47
CA ARG A 44 -11.70 -19.89 -2.37
C ARG A 44 -10.41 -20.27 -3.08
N SER A 45 -9.98 -21.52 -2.94
CA SER A 45 -8.75 -22.01 -3.57
C SER A 45 -8.81 -21.98 -5.11
N THR A 46 -10.02 -22.06 -5.67
CA THR A 46 -10.24 -21.98 -7.14
C THR A 46 -10.29 -20.55 -7.68
N GLN A 47 -10.43 -19.53 -6.82
CA GLN A 47 -10.52 -18.15 -7.28
C GLN A 47 -9.20 -17.64 -7.84
N SER A 48 -9.29 -16.81 -8.88
CA SER A 48 -8.13 -16.14 -9.47
C SER A 48 -7.58 -15.07 -8.50
N GLU A 49 -6.28 -14.77 -8.62
CA GLU A 49 -5.65 -13.65 -7.91
C GLU A 49 -6.38 -12.33 -8.22
N GLY A 50 -6.77 -12.14 -9.48
CA GLY A 50 -7.56 -10.99 -9.92
C GLY A 50 -8.88 -10.86 -9.15
N THR A 51 -9.65 -11.95 -9.06
CA THR A 51 -10.93 -11.99 -8.33
C THR A 51 -10.73 -11.66 -6.84
N TYR A 52 -9.70 -12.23 -6.22
CA TYR A 52 -9.39 -11.94 -4.83
C TYR A 52 -9.04 -10.46 -4.63
N VAL A 53 -8.23 -9.89 -5.53
CA VAL A 53 -7.86 -8.48 -5.46
C VAL A 53 -9.08 -7.58 -5.67
N THR A 54 -9.94 -7.87 -6.66
CA THR A 54 -11.10 -7.01 -7.00
C THR A 54 -12.22 -7.10 -5.97
N ASP A 55 -12.46 -8.27 -5.40
CA ASP A 55 -13.66 -8.52 -4.60
C ASP A 55 -13.39 -8.43 -3.10
N ILE A 56 -12.13 -8.59 -2.68
CA ILE A 56 -11.72 -8.57 -1.27
C ILE A 56 -10.82 -7.37 -0.98
N ILE A 57 -9.67 -7.30 -1.65
CA ILE A 57 -8.63 -6.32 -1.29
C ILE A 57 -9.04 -4.90 -1.66
N VAL A 58 -9.45 -4.65 -2.89
CA VAL A 58 -9.82 -3.30 -3.36
C VAL A 58 -10.98 -2.72 -2.53
N PRO A 59 -12.07 -3.44 -2.22
CA PRO A 59 -13.14 -2.94 -1.36
C PRO A 59 -12.66 -2.60 0.06
N LEU A 60 -11.86 -3.46 0.69
CA LEU A 60 -11.29 -3.19 2.01
C LEU A 60 -10.40 -1.94 1.99
N LEU A 61 -9.56 -1.78 0.97
CA LEU A 61 -8.71 -0.61 0.83
C LEU A 61 -9.50 0.65 0.57
N ARG A 62 -10.53 0.60 -0.28
CA ARG A 62 -11.42 1.74 -0.51
C ARG A 62 -12.08 2.19 0.79
N ALA A 63 -12.70 1.28 1.55
CA ALA A 63 -13.34 1.63 2.82
C ALA A 63 -12.37 2.25 3.83
N SER A 64 -11.14 1.74 3.88
CA SER A 64 -10.10 2.20 4.81
C SER A 64 -9.51 3.55 4.42
N LEU A 65 -9.33 3.80 3.12
CA LEU A 65 -8.63 4.97 2.58
C LEU A 65 -9.56 6.06 2.06
N GLU A 66 -10.87 5.86 2.13
CA GLU A 66 -11.86 6.86 1.70
C GLU A 66 -11.75 8.14 2.54
N ASN A 67 -12.01 9.29 1.92
CA ASN A 67 -12.09 10.60 2.59
C ASN A 67 -10.85 10.91 3.44
N LEU A 68 -9.67 10.69 2.88
CA LEU A 68 -8.42 11.10 3.51
C LEU A 68 -8.30 12.64 3.52
N PRO A 69 -7.74 13.21 4.60
CA PRO A 69 -7.78 14.65 4.85
C PRO A 69 -6.96 15.51 3.89
N ASN A 70 -6.07 14.89 3.09
CA ASN A 70 -5.04 15.58 2.31
C ASN A 70 -5.06 15.17 0.82
N GLY A 71 -6.16 14.62 0.30
CA GLY A 71 -6.36 14.35 -1.13
C GLY A 71 -6.67 12.90 -1.48
N SER A 72 -6.71 12.61 -2.78
CA SER A 72 -7.06 11.29 -3.31
C SER A 72 -5.88 10.32 -3.28
N ILE A 73 -6.20 9.04 -3.13
CA ILE A 73 -5.25 7.93 -3.29
C ILE A 73 -5.56 7.19 -4.58
N PHE A 74 -4.51 6.75 -5.25
CA PHE A 74 -4.61 5.81 -6.36
C PHE A 74 -4.18 4.43 -5.88
N LEU A 75 -5.06 3.46 -6.10
CA LEU A 75 -4.75 2.04 -5.94
C LEU A 75 -4.28 1.54 -7.30
N SER A 76 -3.01 1.17 -7.40
CA SER A 76 -2.49 0.48 -8.57
C SER A 76 -2.41 -1.02 -8.26
N THR A 77 -3.15 -1.81 -9.01
CA THR A 77 -2.99 -3.27 -9.03
C THR A 77 -1.87 -3.63 -9.99
N ALA A 78 -0.95 -4.50 -9.57
CA ALA A 78 0.15 -4.94 -10.41
C ALA A 78 -0.01 -6.44 -10.70
N GLU A 79 -0.67 -6.78 -11.81
CA GLU A 79 -1.01 -8.16 -12.21
C GLU A 79 0.22 -9.06 -12.54
N ARG A 80 1.45 -8.58 -12.34
CA ARG A 80 2.66 -9.32 -12.73
C ARG A 80 3.14 -10.22 -11.58
N GLN A 81 2.52 -11.38 -11.44
CA GLN A 81 3.03 -12.58 -10.74
C GLN A 81 3.27 -12.39 -9.23
N SER A 82 2.20 -12.34 -8.43
CA SER A 82 2.33 -12.40 -6.97
C SER A 82 2.60 -13.84 -6.48
N MET A 83 2.92 -13.98 -5.18
CA MET A 83 3.23 -15.29 -4.56
C MET A 83 2.14 -16.33 -4.72
N THR A 84 0.91 -15.90 -4.95
CA THR A 84 -0.25 -16.76 -5.18
C THR A 84 0.02 -17.73 -6.34
N SER A 85 0.76 -17.30 -7.37
CA SER A 85 1.18 -18.16 -8.49
C SER A 85 2.28 -19.18 -8.16
N LYS A 86 3.09 -18.94 -7.11
CA LYS A 86 4.18 -19.84 -6.68
C LYS A 86 3.75 -20.84 -5.61
N ALA A 87 2.99 -20.41 -4.62
CA ALA A 87 2.47 -21.30 -3.57
C ALA A 87 1.50 -22.36 -4.15
N ARG A 88 0.79 -22.04 -5.23
CA ARG A 88 -0.10 -22.99 -5.93
C ARG A 88 0.63 -24.02 -6.81
N LYS A 89 1.94 -23.86 -7.08
CA LYS A 89 2.74 -24.81 -7.87
C LYS A 89 3.58 -25.78 -7.04
N SER A 90 3.79 -25.53 -5.75
CA SER A 90 4.71 -26.32 -4.92
C SER A 90 4.05 -27.39 -4.04
N PHE A 91 2.73 -27.59 -4.12
CA PHE A 91 2.05 -28.72 -3.47
C PHE A 91 2.12 -30.02 -4.31
N GLY A 92 3.24 -30.22 -5.01
CA GLY A 92 3.59 -31.45 -5.70
C GLY A 92 5.02 -31.84 -5.36
N SER A 93 5.14 -32.97 -4.65
CA SER A 93 6.35 -33.71 -4.25
C SER A 93 7.26 -33.12 -3.15
N ASN A 94 7.09 -33.68 -1.95
CA ASN A 94 8.08 -34.06 -0.91
C ASN A 94 9.50 -33.47 -1.00
N GLU A 95 9.93 -32.71 0.01
CA GLU A 95 10.80 -33.16 1.12
C GLU A 95 11.26 -31.98 1.98
N GLU A 96 11.59 -32.29 3.23
CA GLU A 96 11.89 -31.40 4.35
C GLU A 96 13.02 -30.39 4.11
N ARG A 97 12.79 -29.12 4.50
CA ARG A 97 13.74 -28.36 5.31
C ARG A 97 13.08 -27.16 5.98
N LEU A 98 12.79 -27.32 7.26
CA LEU A 98 12.58 -26.24 8.22
C LEU A 98 13.82 -25.34 8.27
N THR A 99 13.70 -24.12 7.76
CA THR A 99 14.28 -22.91 8.36
C THR A 99 13.40 -21.72 7.97
N HIS A 100 12.90 -21.02 8.99
CA HIS A 100 12.13 -19.77 8.92
C HIS A 100 12.60 -18.82 7.79
N LYS A 101 11.73 -18.59 6.81
CA LYS A 101 11.51 -17.31 6.09
C LYS A 101 10.46 -17.59 5.01
N ILE A 102 9.22 -17.19 5.26
CA ILE A 102 8.20 -17.10 4.20
C ILE A 102 8.79 -16.15 3.15
N PRO A 103 9.09 -16.60 1.91
CA PRO A 103 9.86 -15.80 0.99
C PRO A 103 8.96 -14.71 0.40
N ILE A 104 8.92 -13.53 1.04
CA ILE A 104 8.23 -12.33 0.53
C ILE A 104 8.45 -12.23 -0.99
N GLY A 105 7.37 -12.31 -1.76
CA GLY A 105 7.43 -12.32 -3.21
C GLY A 105 8.14 -11.08 -3.72
N LYS A 106 8.81 -11.18 -4.87
CA LYS A 106 9.55 -10.04 -5.44
C LYS A 106 8.63 -8.88 -5.90
N LYS A 107 7.31 -9.09 -6.04
CA LYS A 107 6.36 -8.13 -6.63
C LYS A 107 5.02 -8.00 -5.86
N PRO A 108 4.52 -6.77 -5.61
CA PRO A 108 3.22 -6.53 -4.96
C PRO A 108 2.03 -7.10 -5.72
N ASP A 109 0.98 -7.45 -4.99
CA ASP A 109 -0.38 -7.56 -5.53
C ASP A 109 -0.99 -6.15 -5.74
N VAL A 110 -0.82 -5.28 -4.74
CA VAL A 110 -1.31 -3.89 -4.78
C VAL A 110 -0.24 -2.92 -4.27
N MET A 111 -0.08 -1.80 -4.99
CA MET A 111 0.68 -0.64 -4.53
C MET A 111 -0.27 0.52 -4.26
N VAL A 112 -0.13 1.11 -3.07
CA VAL A 112 -0.91 2.28 -2.67
C VAL A 112 -0.03 3.51 -2.85
N MET A 113 -0.49 4.46 -3.67
CA MET A 113 0.27 5.67 -4.01
C MET A 113 -0.58 6.92 -3.79
N THR A 114 0.05 7.93 -3.21
CA THR A 114 -0.55 9.26 -3.08
C THR A 114 -0.32 10.06 -4.34
N LYS A 115 -1.34 10.74 -4.85
CA LYS A 115 -1.21 11.75 -5.92
C LYS A 115 -1.52 13.13 -5.36
N TYR A 116 -0.78 14.13 -5.83
CA TYR A 116 -1.09 15.54 -5.61
C TYR A 116 -0.80 16.32 -6.90
N GLY A 117 -1.80 17.03 -7.45
CA GLY A 117 -1.68 17.71 -8.76
C GLY A 117 -1.68 16.74 -9.96
N GLU A 118 -0.91 17.03 -11.02
CA GLU A 118 -0.78 16.18 -12.23
C GLU A 118 0.34 15.13 -12.13
N ALA A 119 1.19 15.19 -11.10
CA ALA A 119 2.31 14.26 -10.94
C ALA A 119 1.82 12.89 -10.43
N LEU A 120 1.84 11.88 -11.29
CA LEU A 120 1.60 10.46 -10.97
C LEU A 120 2.89 9.69 -10.61
N ASP A 121 4.02 10.38 -10.47
CA ASP A 121 5.31 9.69 -10.40
C ASP A 121 5.77 9.48 -8.94
N GLY A 122 5.31 8.38 -8.35
CA GLY A 122 5.55 8.02 -6.96
C GLY A 122 6.99 7.68 -6.57
N ILE A 123 7.97 7.79 -7.48
CA ILE A 123 9.39 7.62 -7.14
C ILE A 123 10.27 8.69 -7.81
N SER A 124 10.05 9.04 -9.09
CA SER A 124 11.01 9.90 -9.80
C SER A 124 10.87 11.38 -9.42
N PHE A 125 9.65 11.89 -9.25
CA PHE A 125 9.44 13.29 -8.85
C PHE A 125 9.72 13.48 -7.36
N VAL A 126 9.37 12.49 -6.53
CA VAL A 126 9.61 12.52 -5.08
C VAL A 126 11.11 12.49 -4.77
N GLY A 127 11.94 11.74 -5.51
CA GLY A 127 13.40 11.75 -5.30
C GLY A 127 14.08 13.09 -5.64
N VAL A 128 13.53 13.86 -6.58
CA VAL A 128 14.09 15.13 -7.06
C VAL A 128 13.51 16.35 -6.31
N ALA A 129 12.20 16.33 -6.03
CA ALA A 129 11.48 17.39 -5.33
C ALA A 129 11.47 17.19 -3.80
N CYS A 130 11.32 15.96 -3.32
CA CYS A 130 11.30 15.61 -1.90
C CYS A 130 12.66 15.05 -1.49
N ARG A 131 13.65 15.92 -1.27
CA ARG A 131 14.78 15.60 -0.37
C ARG A 131 14.26 15.53 1.07
N SER A 132 13.30 14.65 1.35
CA SER A 132 12.87 14.42 2.73
C SER A 132 14.10 13.97 3.49
N THR A 133 14.52 14.75 4.46
CA THR A 133 15.84 14.64 5.07
C THR A 133 16.08 13.34 5.82
N ASN A 134 15.10 12.44 5.96
CA ASN A 134 15.17 11.31 6.88
C ASN A 134 14.37 10.05 6.46
N ASN A 135 14.25 9.72 5.16
CA ASN A 135 13.55 8.49 4.74
C ASN A 135 12.11 8.35 5.31
N GLN A 136 11.43 9.46 5.59
CA GLN A 136 10.13 9.46 6.28
C GLN A 136 8.95 9.06 5.37
N PHE A 137 9.20 8.94 4.08
CA PHE A 137 8.25 8.48 3.09
C PHE A 137 8.56 7.06 2.67
N GLY A 138 7.51 6.24 2.62
CA GLY A 138 7.61 4.94 1.99
C GLY A 138 6.41 4.60 1.13
N ILE A 139 6.67 3.90 0.03
CA ILE A 139 5.61 3.34 -0.80
C ILE A 139 5.03 2.14 -0.08
N VAL A 140 3.71 2.13 0.09
CA VAL A 140 3.05 1.05 0.80
C VAL A 140 2.69 -0.06 -0.18
N ARG A 141 3.11 -1.26 0.18
CA ARG A 141 2.97 -2.49 -0.58
C ARG A 141 2.06 -3.43 0.18
N ILE A 142 1.01 -3.89 -0.49
CA ILE A 142 0.13 -4.93 0.03
C ILE A 142 0.39 -6.18 -0.77
N GLN A 143 0.55 -7.29 -0.05
CA GLN A 143 0.75 -8.59 -0.65
C GLN A 143 -0.26 -9.56 -0.07
N VAL A 144 -0.77 -10.46 -0.90
CA VAL A 144 -1.67 -11.54 -0.49
C VAL A 144 -0.98 -12.87 -0.72
N ALA A 145 -1.11 -13.79 0.22
CA ALA A 145 -0.75 -15.19 0.02
C ALA A 145 -1.76 -16.10 0.72
N GLY A 146 -2.59 -16.78 -0.08
CA GLY A 146 -3.69 -17.56 0.47
C GLY A 146 -4.70 -16.65 1.18
N GLU A 147 -4.85 -16.82 2.49
CA GLU A 147 -5.71 -16.00 3.35
C GLU A 147 -4.95 -14.88 4.07
N ASP A 148 -3.62 -14.86 3.96
CA ASP A 148 -2.76 -13.88 4.61
C ASP A 148 -2.64 -12.59 3.79
N LEU A 149 -2.81 -11.47 4.47
CA LEU A 149 -2.60 -10.12 4.00
C LEU A 149 -1.37 -9.53 4.67
N PHE A 150 -0.37 -9.15 3.88
CA PHE A 150 0.89 -8.59 4.34
C PHE A 150 0.96 -7.11 4.01
N LEU A 151 1.26 -6.28 5.01
CA LEU A 151 1.57 -4.87 4.84
C LEU A 151 3.08 -4.67 4.91
N ASN A 152 3.65 -4.09 3.85
CA ASN A 152 5.07 -3.77 3.78
C ASN A 152 5.25 -2.32 3.31
N ILE A 153 6.37 -1.70 3.68
CA ILE A 153 6.70 -0.34 3.25
C ILE A 153 8.07 -0.34 2.59
N LEU A 154 8.18 0.28 1.42
CA LEU A 154 9.45 0.53 0.74
C LEU A 154 10.05 1.84 1.27
N VAL A 155 11.15 1.74 2.02
CA VAL A 155 11.88 2.90 2.58
C VAL A 155 13.35 2.77 2.25
N LYS A 156 14.08 3.87 2.08
CA LYS A 156 15.54 3.82 1.97
C LYS A 156 16.16 3.41 3.31
N ASP A 157 17.16 2.54 3.27
CA ASP A 157 17.95 2.21 4.46
C ASP A 157 18.97 3.33 4.78
N ALA A 158 19.78 3.12 5.82
CA ALA A 158 20.86 4.05 6.20
C ALA A 158 21.91 4.26 5.09
N SER A 159 21.99 3.34 4.12
CA SER A 159 22.88 3.44 2.94
C SER A 159 22.19 4.12 1.74
N GLY A 160 20.94 4.60 1.90
CA GLY A 160 20.16 5.21 0.84
C GLY A 160 19.54 4.22 -0.15
N ILE A 161 19.62 2.91 0.11
CA ILE A 161 19.11 1.86 -0.78
C ILE A 161 17.64 1.58 -0.43
N PRO A 162 16.71 1.64 -1.39
CA PRO A 162 15.32 1.26 -1.16
C PRO A 162 15.18 -0.21 -0.74
N ARG A 163 14.57 -0.46 0.41
CA ARG A 163 14.27 -1.81 0.93
C ARG A 163 12.83 -1.90 1.42
N TYR A 164 12.24 -3.08 1.22
CA TYR A 164 10.94 -3.39 1.82
C TYR A 164 11.12 -3.80 3.28
N PHE A 165 10.39 -3.13 4.15
CA PHE A 165 10.26 -3.47 5.56
C PHE A 165 8.86 -4.03 5.81
N HIS A 166 8.80 -5.14 6.54
CA HIS A 166 7.55 -5.71 6.99
C HIS A 166 6.95 -4.85 8.10
N VAL A 167 5.68 -4.50 7.97
CA VAL A 167 4.94 -3.77 9.01
C VAL A 167 4.18 -4.76 9.86
N ASP A 168 3.29 -5.53 9.23
CA ASP A 168 2.38 -6.44 9.93
C ASP A 168 1.72 -7.42 8.93
N GLN A 169 1.15 -8.51 9.46
CA GLN A 169 0.49 -9.57 8.72
C GLN A 169 -0.79 -10.00 9.46
N VAL A 170 -1.87 -10.20 8.71
CA VAL A 170 -3.13 -10.70 9.27
C VAL A 170 -3.79 -11.70 8.32
N GLU A 171 -4.57 -12.61 8.87
CA GLU A 171 -5.40 -13.52 8.09
C GLU A 171 -6.79 -12.92 7.88
N ILE A 172 -7.31 -12.94 6.65
CA ILE A 172 -8.60 -12.32 6.31
C ILE A 172 -9.76 -13.20 6.85
N PRO A 173 -10.72 -12.62 7.60
CA PRO A 173 -11.90 -13.34 8.06
C PRO A 173 -12.90 -13.51 6.90
N PHE A 174 -12.95 -14.68 6.30
CA PHE A 174 -13.93 -15.01 5.25
C PHE A 174 -15.27 -15.49 5.77
N THR A 175 -15.37 -15.81 7.07
CA THR A 175 -16.61 -16.29 7.67
C THR A 175 -16.89 -15.59 8.99
N LYS A 176 -18.18 -15.58 9.37
CA LYS A 176 -18.63 -15.09 10.68
C LYS A 176 -18.11 -15.93 11.85
N ASN A 177 -17.54 -17.11 11.60
CA ASN A 177 -17.01 -17.98 12.65
C ASN A 177 -15.58 -17.62 13.06
N THR A 178 -14.92 -16.73 12.31
CA THR A 178 -13.55 -16.26 12.55
C THR A 178 -13.51 -14.82 13.05
N LEU A 179 -14.40 -14.45 13.98
CA LEU A 179 -14.48 -13.08 14.51
C LEU A 179 -13.17 -12.59 15.15
N TRP A 180 -12.38 -13.50 15.72
CA TRP A 180 -11.07 -13.19 16.30
C TRP A 180 -10.06 -12.63 15.29
N ARG A 181 -10.29 -12.84 13.98
CA ARG A 181 -9.47 -12.27 12.89
C ARG A 181 -9.93 -10.87 12.45
N VAL A 182 -11.12 -10.44 12.85
CA VAL A 182 -11.71 -9.15 12.43
C VAL A 182 -10.96 -7.98 13.05
N GLU A 183 -10.69 -8.02 14.35
CA GLU A 183 -9.97 -6.94 15.03
C GLU A 183 -8.54 -6.75 14.48
N PRO A 184 -7.71 -7.80 14.30
CA PRO A 184 -6.41 -7.68 13.64
C PRO A 184 -6.50 -7.04 12.25
N LEU A 185 -7.44 -7.48 11.41
CA LEU A 185 -7.61 -6.91 10.07
C LEU A 185 -7.96 -5.41 10.12
N ILE A 186 -8.88 -5.01 10.99
CA ILE A 186 -9.25 -3.60 11.16
C ILE A 186 -8.04 -2.80 11.63
N ARG A 187 -7.27 -3.29 12.61
CA ARG A 187 -6.05 -2.64 13.09
C ARG A 187 -5.01 -2.47 11.97
N LEU A 188 -4.81 -3.49 11.13
CA LEU A 188 -3.91 -3.42 9.98
C LEU A 188 -4.34 -2.32 8.99
N LEU A 189 -5.63 -2.29 8.64
CA LEU A 189 -6.19 -1.34 7.69
C LEU A 189 -6.19 0.11 8.22
N LEU A 190 -6.44 0.30 9.51
CA LEU A 190 -6.31 1.61 10.15
C LEU A 190 -4.84 2.04 10.23
N THR A 191 -3.91 1.12 10.50
CA THR A 191 -2.46 1.39 10.46
C THR A 191 -2.04 1.87 9.07
N LEU A 192 -2.49 1.18 8.02
CA LEU A 192 -2.31 1.62 6.63
C LEU A 192 -2.85 3.05 6.41
N ARG A 193 -4.08 3.34 6.85
CA ARG A 193 -4.66 4.68 6.74
C ARG A 193 -3.78 5.73 7.43
N ASN A 194 -3.33 5.44 8.65
CA ASN A 194 -2.47 6.33 9.43
C ASN A 194 -1.16 6.64 8.70
N ILE A 195 -0.53 5.61 8.12
CA ILE A 195 0.68 5.77 7.30
C ILE A 195 0.41 6.69 6.11
N MET A 196 -0.70 6.47 5.40
CA MET A 196 -1.05 7.26 4.22
C MET A 196 -1.35 8.72 4.54
N ILE A 197 -1.93 9.01 5.70
CA ILE A 197 -2.17 10.39 6.17
C ILE A 197 -0.84 11.14 6.36
N VAL A 198 0.12 10.50 7.03
CA VAL A 198 1.46 11.08 7.23
C VAL A 198 2.16 11.25 5.89
N ASN A 199 2.16 10.22 5.04
CA ASN A 199 2.77 10.29 3.70
C ASN A 199 2.16 11.42 2.84
N GLN A 200 0.84 11.61 2.89
CA GLN A 200 0.19 12.73 2.21
C GLN A 200 0.64 14.09 2.76
N SER A 201 0.70 14.23 4.08
CA SER A 201 1.13 15.49 4.71
C SER A 201 2.57 15.85 4.36
N LEU A 202 3.46 14.87 4.43
CA LEU A 202 4.86 15.08 4.07
C LEU A 202 4.97 15.46 2.57
N LEU A 203 4.19 14.82 1.67
CA LEU A 203 4.27 15.07 0.23
C LEU A 203 3.89 16.52 -0.09
N ILE A 204 2.81 16.99 0.54
CA ILE A 204 2.34 18.36 0.41
C ILE A 204 3.42 19.34 0.89
N GLN A 205 4.02 19.08 2.05
CA GLN A 205 5.08 19.95 2.59
C GLN A 205 6.29 20.04 1.65
N ALA A 206 6.75 18.91 1.13
CA ALA A 206 7.89 18.88 0.23
C ALA A 206 7.60 19.60 -1.10
N LEU A 207 6.38 19.47 -1.63
CA LEU A 207 5.98 20.18 -2.85
C LEU A 207 5.89 21.70 -2.63
N GLU A 208 5.35 22.13 -1.49
CA GLU A 208 5.30 23.56 -1.14
C GLU A 208 6.71 24.16 -1.02
N GLN A 209 7.67 23.43 -0.47
CA GLN A 209 9.07 23.84 -0.41
C GLN A 209 9.70 24.03 -1.81
N VAL A 210 9.39 23.16 -2.76
CA VAL A 210 9.89 23.27 -4.14
C VAL A 210 9.29 24.46 -4.88
N ASN A 211 8.01 24.75 -4.67
CA ASN A 211 7.35 25.90 -5.29
C ASN A 211 7.84 27.24 -4.72
N THR A 212 8.24 27.26 -3.44
CA THR A 212 8.77 28.46 -2.76
C THR A 212 10.28 28.65 -2.99
N HIS A 213 11.02 27.57 -3.25
CA HIS A 213 12.45 27.59 -3.55
C HIS A 213 12.74 26.76 -4.81
N PRO A 214 12.43 27.29 -6.02
CA PRO A 214 12.77 26.60 -7.26
C PRO A 214 14.28 26.33 -7.32
N PRO A 215 14.71 25.16 -7.82
CA PRO A 215 16.12 24.81 -7.87
C PRO A 215 16.91 25.86 -8.65
N ARG A 216 18.01 26.35 -8.06
CA ARG A 216 18.82 27.47 -8.56
C ARG A 216 19.56 27.21 -9.90
N ASN A 217 19.33 26.06 -10.54
CA ASN A 217 20.02 25.68 -11.77
C ASN A 217 19.00 25.55 -12.91
N ALA A 218 18.54 26.70 -13.40
CA ALA A 218 17.99 26.86 -14.74
C ALA A 218 19.09 27.32 -15.73
N THR A 219 20.35 26.97 -15.47
CA THR A 219 21.38 27.03 -16.51
C THR A 219 21.12 25.86 -17.44
N GLN A 220 20.66 26.20 -18.65
CA GLN A 220 20.44 25.30 -19.77
C GLN A 220 21.54 24.23 -19.81
N SER A 221 21.13 22.95 -19.72
CA SER A 221 22.03 21.85 -20.05
C SER A 221 22.48 22.05 -21.51
N PRO A 222 23.79 21.94 -21.81
CA PRO A 222 24.29 22.07 -23.17
C PRO A 222 23.96 20.76 -23.91
N THR A 223 22.70 20.58 -24.30
CA THR A 223 22.29 19.48 -25.17
C THR A 223 22.03 20.03 -26.56
N VAL A 224 22.85 19.53 -27.49
CA VAL A 224 22.82 19.63 -28.95
C VAL A 224 21.47 20.12 -29.51
N THR A 225 21.49 21.27 -30.16
CA THR A 225 20.37 21.74 -30.97
C THR A 225 20.22 20.89 -32.23
N SER A 226 18.99 20.45 -32.52
CA SER A 226 18.67 19.82 -33.79
C SER A 226 18.87 20.81 -34.94
N PRO A 227 19.31 20.37 -36.14
CA PRO A 227 19.51 21.28 -37.26
C PRO A 227 18.18 21.89 -37.71
N SER A 228 18.21 23.16 -38.07
CA SER A 228 17.05 23.87 -38.63
C SER A 228 16.72 23.27 -40.00
N HIS A 229 15.48 22.81 -40.16
CA HIS A 229 14.92 22.51 -41.48
C HIS A 229 14.64 23.84 -42.18
N LYS A 230 15.25 24.00 -43.36
CA LYS A 230 15.13 25.16 -44.26
C LYS A 230 13.69 25.60 -44.48
#